data_AF-A0A848MQU6-F1
#
_entry.id   AF-A0A848MQU6-F1
#
_cell.length_a   1.000
_cell.length_b   1.000
_cell.length_c   1.000
_cell.angle_alpha   90.00
_cell.angle_beta   90.00
_cell.angle_gamma   90.00
#
_symmetry.space_group_name_H-M   'P 1'
#
loop_
_entity.id
_entity.type
_entity.pdbx_description
1 polymer ?
#
loop_
_entity_poly.entity_id
_entity_poly.type
_entity_poly.pdbx_seq_one_letter_code
_entity_poly.pdbx_strand_id
1 'polypeptide(L)'
;MKIKTLATILAIGVVSSTYAKNIDYCKTIEFDTGGFNYSAIMQASSDSECRDKPVPIQSKGIKDTFILTSEANPTGGASYLTWDESTKTYGYDKDELKSTIHDIVKQSGNDKYIETLNPIVKIKFTPKDNGGVVVSDVIFEDKNNKPISIVRDIYFYSQDNYAAVYSSTPIKYTQKNKISFIDEVESLFESMDINW
;
A
#
# COMPACT_ATOMS: atom_id res chain seq x y z
N MET A 1 9.86 61.77 -24.22
CA MET A 1 9.18 60.46 -24.13
C MET A 1 10.21 59.36 -24.37
N LYS A 2 10.63 58.63 -23.33
CA LYS A 2 11.39 57.39 -23.48
C LYS A 2 10.72 56.33 -22.62
N ILE A 3 10.30 55.27 -23.28
CA ILE A 3 9.47 54.18 -22.75
C ILE A 3 10.34 53.24 -21.93
N LYS A 4 9.74 52.78 -20.82
CA LYS A 4 10.26 51.83 -19.84
C LYS A 4 10.61 50.47 -20.46
N THR A 5 11.63 49.82 -19.91
CA THR A 5 11.74 48.35 -19.94
C THR A 5 12.09 47.87 -18.53
N LEU A 6 11.06 47.44 -17.81
CA LEU A 6 11.23 46.56 -16.65
C LEU A 6 11.53 45.16 -17.19
N ALA A 7 12.69 44.62 -16.84
CA ALA A 7 12.99 43.22 -17.08
C ALA A 7 12.33 42.38 -15.98
N THR A 8 11.19 41.77 -16.30
CA THR A 8 10.55 40.78 -15.42
C THR A 8 11.32 39.48 -15.55
N ILE A 9 12.14 39.15 -14.55
CA ILE A 9 12.76 37.82 -14.44
C ILE A 9 11.67 36.86 -13.99
N LEU A 10 11.06 36.16 -14.95
CA LEU A 10 10.24 34.98 -14.68
C LEU A 10 11.19 33.86 -14.24
N ALA A 11 11.23 33.60 -12.94
CA ALA A 11 11.76 32.36 -12.41
C ALA A 11 10.81 31.23 -12.84
N ILE A 12 11.14 30.58 -13.96
CA ILE A 12 10.52 29.31 -14.35
C ILE A 12 11.07 28.28 -13.37
N GLY A 13 10.34 28.07 -12.26
CA GLY A 13 10.53 26.89 -11.45
C GLY A 13 10.28 25.68 -12.34
N VAL A 14 11.32 24.89 -12.57
CA VAL A 14 11.18 23.59 -13.20
C VAL A 14 10.36 22.75 -12.24
N VAL A 15 9.05 22.68 -12.49
CA VAL A 15 8.22 21.64 -11.91
C VAL A 15 8.72 20.36 -12.57
N SER A 16 9.63 19.65 -11.91
CA SER A 16 9.93 18.27 -12.27
C SER A 16 8.64 17.49 -12.02
N SER A 17 7.78 17.44 -13.02
CA SER A 17 6.73 16.46 -13.11
C SER A 17 7.43 15.10 -13.15
N THR A 18 7.56 14.48 -11.99
CA THR A 18 7.73 13.04 -11.89
C THR A 18 6.45 12.45 -12.43
N TYR A 19 6.37 12.33 -13.76
CA TYR A 19 5.33 11.55 -14.40
C TYR A 19 5.45 10.13 -13.85
N ALA A 20 4.31 9.62 -13.38
CA ALA A 20 4.04 8.20 -13.22
C ALA A 20 4.77 7.40 -14.32
N LYS A 21 5.64 6.49 -13.90
CA LYS A 21 6.33 5.57 -14.81
C LYS A 21 5.80 4.18 -14.52
N ASN A 22 5.33 3.51 -15.57
CA ASN A 22 5.06 2.09 -15.48
C ASN A 22 6.38 1.33 -15.37
N ILE A 23 6.37 0.28 -14.58
CA ILE A 23 7.44 -0.70 -14.52
C ILE A 23 6.84 -2.10 -14.58
N ASP A 24 7.43 -2.94 -15.43
CA ASP A 24 7.18 -4.37 -15.42
C ASP A 24 8.17 -5.05 -14.48
N TYR A 25 7.77 -5.21 -13.22
CA TYR A 25 8.63 -5.74 -12.18
C TYR A 25 8.83 -7.24 -12.36
N CYS A 26 10.10 -7.64 -12.42
CA CYS A 26 10.53 -9.00 -12.75
C CYS A 26 10.00 -9.55 -14.08
N LYS A 27 9.56 -8.69 -15.01
CA LYS A 27 8.88 -9.10 -16.26
C LYS A 27 7.63 -9.94 -16.01
N THR A 28 6.85 -9.55 -15.01
CA THR A 28 5.70 -10.32 -14.53
C THR A 28 4.53 -9.46 -14.08
N ILE A 29 4.77 -8.44 -13.26
CA ILE A 29 3.71 -7.57 -12.73
C ILE A 29 4.03 -6.15 -13.16
N GLU A 30 3.17 -5.58 -14.00
CA GLU A 30 3.24 -4.17 -14.36
C GLU A 30 2.47 -3.32 -13.35
N PHE A 31 3.05 -2.20 -12.93
CA PHE A 31 2.35 -1.21 -12.12
C PHE A 31 2.88 0.20 -12.36
N ASP A 32 2.04 1.18 -12.06
CA ASP A 32 2.40 2.59 -12.00
C ASP A 32 3.17 2.86 -10.70
N THR A 33 4.42 3.30 -10.83
CA THR A 33 5.26 3.68 -9.68
C THR A 33 4.77 4.94 -8.96
N GLY A 34 3.90 5.74 -9.57
CA GLY A 34 3.28 6.92 -8.95
C GLY A 34 4.31 7.87 -8.33
N GLY A 35 4.16 8.11 -7.03
CA GLY A 35 5.08 8.97 -6.25
C GLY A 35 6.37 8.28 -5.78
N PHE A 36 6.54 6.98 -6.02
CA PHE A 36 7.68 6.22 -5.54
C PHE A 36 8.93 6.39 -6.40
N ASN A 37 10.09 6.19 -5.78
CA ASN A 37 11.39 6.27 -6.43
C ASN A 37 11.56 5.17 -7.48
N TYR A 38 11.24 5.50 -8.73
CA TYR A 38 11.38 4.61 -9.88
C TYR A 38 12.75 3.95 -9.98
N SER A 39 13.84 4.69 -9.77
CA SER A 39 15.20 4.14 -9.91
C SER A 39 15.49 3.03 -8.89
N ALA A 40 14.95 3.15 -7.68
CA ALA A 40 15.09 2.11 -6.65
C ALA A 40 14.33 0.83 -7.03
N ILE A 41 13.10 0.97 -7.52
CA ILE A 41 12.27 -0.17 -7.96
C ILE A 41 12.90 -0.83 -9.20
N MET A 42 13.36 -0.04 -10.17
CA MET A 42 14.04 -0.53 -11.37
C MET A 42 15.32 -1.29 -11.03
N GLN A 43 16.11 -0.80 -10.09
CA GLN A 43 17.30 -1.50 -9.62
C GLN A 43 16.92 -2.85 -8.98
N ALA A 44 15.92 -2.88 -8.10
CA ALA A 44 15.45 -4.12 -7.49
C ALA A 44 14.92 -5.12 -8.53
N SER A 45 14.18 -4.63 -9.53
CA SER A 45 13.66 -5.45 -10.63
C SER A 45 14.74 -6.05 -11.54
N SER A 46 15.97 -5.52 -11.51
CA SER A 46 17.09 -6.03 -12.33
C SER A 46 17.81 -7.22 -11.68
N ASP A 47 17.52 -7.52 -10.41
CA ASP A 47 18.04 -8.68 -9.70
C ASP A 47 17.39 -9.97 -10.24
N SER A 48 18.18 -11.02 -10.46
CA SER A 48 17.65 -12.29 -10.97
C SER A 48 16.70 -12.99 -9.98
N GLU A 49 16.80 -12.67 -8.70
CA GLU A 49 15.97 -13.19 -7.60
C GLU A 49 14.93 -12.14 -7.16
N CYS A 50 14.60 -11.17 -8.02
CA CYS A 50 13.73 -10.04 -7.66
C CYS A 50 12.33 -10.47 -7.17
N ARG A 51 11.88 -11.70 -7.48
CA ARG A 51 10.62 -12.27 -7.01
C ARG A 51 10.65 -12.74 -5.57
N ASP A 52 11.81 -13.14 -5.09
CA ASP A 52 12.02 -13.68 -3.74
C ASP A 52 12.48 -12.60 -2.76
N LYS A 53 12.59 -11.35 -3.23
CA LYS A 53 13.05 -10.20 -2.44
C LYS A 53 11.92 -9.17 -2.27
N PRO A 54 11.85 -8.49 -1.12
CA PRO A 54 10.91 -7.39 -0.94
C PRO A 54 11.14 -6.28 -1.96
N VAL A 55 10.04 -5.77 -2.54
CA VAL A 55 10.06 -4.68 -3.50
C VAL A 55 10.15 -3.35 -2.75
N PRO A 56 11.21 -2.55 -2.95
CA PRO A 56 11.39 -1.31 -2.21
C PRO A 56 10.47 -0.20 -2.71
N ILE A 57 9.73 0.42 -1.80
CA ILE A 57 8.91 1.61 -2.07
C ILE A 57 9.42 2.77 -1.23
N GLN A 58 9.78 3.87 -1.90
CA GLN A 58 10.33 5.06 -1.25
C GLN A 58 9.70 6.33 -1.81
N SER A 59 9.08 7.13 -0.95
CA SER A 59 8.47 8.42 -1.30
C SER A 59 8.65 9.40 -0.13
N LYS A 60 8.98 10.66 -0.42
CA LYS A 60 9.07 11.76 0.56
C LYS A 60 9.88 11.43 1.85
N GLY A 61 10.96 10.67 1.70
CA GLY A 61 11.85 10.28 2.81
C GLY A 61 11.37 9.08 3.65
N ILE A 62 10.19 8.55 3.37
CA ILE A 62 9.68 7.30 3.94
C ILE A 62 10.13 6.15 3.03
N LYS A 63 10.58 5.06 3.65
CA LYS A 63 11.02 3.83 3.00
C LYS A 63 10.23 2.67 3.60
N ASP A 64 9.72 1.82 2.74
CA ASP A 64 9.04 0.58 3.11
C ASP A 64 9.22 -0.46 1.99
N THR A 65 8.60 -1.63 2.15
CA THR A 65 8.63 -2.70 1.15
C THR A 65 7.28 -3.39 1.05
N PHE A 66 6.97 -3.95 -0.11
CA PHE A 66 5.93 -4.98 -0.24
C PHE A 66 6.54 -6.29 -0.74
N ILE A 67 5.80 -7.39 -0.63
CA ILE A 67 6.29 -8.74 -0.91
C ILE A 67 5.51 -9.33 -2.09
N LEU A 68 6.20 -10.05 -2.97
CA LEU A 68 5.56 -10.87 -4.00
C LEU A 68 5.40 -12.30 -3.50
N THR A 69 4.30 -12.95 -3.87
CA THR A 69 4.01 -14.34 -3.50
C THR A 69 3.28 -15.06 -4.62
N SER A 70 3.39 -16.39 -4.63
CA SER A 70 2.62 -17.28 -5.51
C SER A 70 1.27 -17.69 -4.91
N GLU A 71 1.00 -17.36 -3.65
CA GLU A 71 -0.27 -17.63 -2.98
C GLU A 71 -1.34 -16.66 -3.48
N ALA A 72 -1.80 -16.88 -4.72
CA ALA A 72 -2.67 -15.96 -5.43
C ALA A 72 -4.11 -16.46 -5.48
N ASN A 73 -4.84 -16.22 -4.39
CA ASN A 73 -6.24 -16.59 -4.26
C ASN A 73 -7.00 -15.57 -3.40
N PRO A 74 -8.35 -15.52 -3.48
CA PRO A 74 -9.15 -14.58 -2.70
C PRO A 74 -9.05 -14.72 -1.18
N THR A 75 -8.52 -15.83 -0.67
CA THR A 75 -8.31 -16.06 0.77
C THR A 75 -6.90 -15.68 1.26
N GLY A 76 -6.06 -15.13 0.37
CA GLY A 76 -4.73 -14.65 0.72
C GLY A 76 -4.74 -13.25 1.36
N GLY A 77 -3.55 -12.69 1.55
CA GLY A 77 -3.37 -11.39 2.21
C GLY A 77 -3.34 -11.51 3.73
N ALA A 78 -4.03 -10.59 4.42
CA ALA A 78 -4.06 -10.59 5.89
C ALA A 78 -4.88 -11.78 6.42
N SER A 79 -4.34 -12.50 7.42
CA SER A 79 -4.90 -13.76 7.93
C SER A 79 -6.32 -13.65 8.50
N TYR A 80 -6.72 -12.46 8.95
CA TYR A 80 -8.06 -12.22 9.49
C TYR A 80 -9.11 -12.00 8.40
N LEU A 81 -8.73 -11.80 7.13
CA LEU A 81 -9.67 -11.61 6.03
C LEU A 81 -10.32 -12.93 5.64
N THR A 82 -11.60 -12.87 5.33
CA THR A 82 -12.36 -14.02 4.85
C THR A 82 -13.03 -13.69 3.53
N TRP A 83 -13.14 -14.69 2.66
CA TRP A 83 -13.82 -14.57 1.37
C TRP A 83 -15.08 -15.44 1.36
N ASP A 84 -16.22 -14.83 1.09
CA ASP A 84 -17.48 -15.53 0.90
C ASP A 84 -17.73 -15.73 -0.60
N GLU A 85 -17.54 -16.95 -1.07
CA GLU A 85 -17.78 -17.35 -2.46
C GLU A 85 -19.22 -17.14 -2.93
N SER A 86 -20.19 -17.21 -2.02
CA SER A 86 -21.62 -17.12 -2.36
C SER A 86 -22.05 -15.69 -2.65
N THR A 87 -21.51 -14.73 -1.89
CA THR A 87 -21.81 -13.31 -2.04
C THR A 87 -20.74 -12.55 -2.83
N LYS A 88 -19.58 -13.17 -3.07
CA LYS A 88 -18.39 -12.56 -3.67
C LYS A 88 -17.95 -11.32 -2.90
N THR A 89 -18.00 -11.42 -1.56
CA THR A 89 -17.63 -10.32 -0.67
C THR A 89 -16.58 -10.74 0.34
N TYR A 90 -15.78 -9.76 0.76
CA TYR A 90 -14.84 -9.94 1.86
C TYR A 90 -15.50 -9.64 3.20
N GLY A 91 -15.19 -10.48 4.18
CA GLY A 91 -15.46 -10.28 5.59
C GLY A 91 -14.17 -10.34 6.40
N TYR A 92 -14.31 -10.48 7.72
CA TYR A 92 -13.20 -10.75 8.60
C TYR A 92 -13.60 -11.61 9.79
N ASP A 93 -12.65 -12.41 10.27
CA ASP A 93 -12.76 -13.15 11.52
C ASP A 93 -12.28 -12.27 12.68
N LYS A 94 -13.12 -12.16 13.72
CA LYS A 94 -12.87 -11.29 14.88
C LYS A 94 -11.79 -11.81 15.81
N ASP A 95 -11.64 -13.13 15.93
CA ASP A 95 -10.67 -13.74 16.82
C ASP A 95 -9.29 -13.82 16.17
N GLU A 96 -9.24 -14.05 14.85
CA GLU A 96 -8.01 -13.88 14.05
C GLU A 96 -7.53 -12.43 14.03
N LEU A 97 -8.45 -11.46 13.94
CA LEU A 97 -8.10 -10.04 14.04
C LEU A 97 -7.45 -9.72 15.40
N LYS A 98 -8.01 -10.21 16.51
CA LYS A 98 -7.41 -10.01 17.85
C LYS A 98 -6.02 -10.63 17.94
N SER A 99 -5.84 -11.83 17.40
CA SER A 99 -4.54 -12.51 17.37
C SER A 99 -3.52 -11.73 16.55
N THR A 100 -3.93 -11.22 15.38
CA THR A 100 -3.10 -10.36 14.53
C THR A 100 -2.69 -9.07 15.24
N ILE A 101 -3.62 -8.40 15.93
CA ILE A 101 -3.31 -7.19 16.73
C ILE A 101 -2.31 -7.52 17.84
N HIS A 102 -2.47 -8.65 18.52
CA HIS A 102 -1.54 -9.09 19.56
C HIS A 102 -0.14 -9.34 19.00
N ASP A 103 -0.03 -9.97 17.82
CA ASP A 103 1.25 -10.22 17.16
C ASP A 103 1.94 -8.91 16.73
N ILE A 104 1.19 -7.94 16.21
CA ILE A 104 1.71 -6.59 15.91
C ILE A 104 2.32 -5.96 17.16
N VAL A 105 1.61 -5.97 18.28
CA VAL A 105 2.08 -5.40 19.56
C VAL A 105 3.28 -6.14 20.12
N LYS A 106 3.33 -7.47 19.96
CA LYS A 106 4.45 -8.30 20.40
C LYS A 106 5.72 -8.02 19.60
N GLN A 107 5.58 -7.78 18.29
CA GLN A 107 6.70 -7.44 17.41
C GLN A 107 7.21 -6.01 17.67
N SER A 108 6.31 -5.08 17.99
CA SER A 108 6.64 -3.67 18.25
C SER A 108 6.06 -3.23 19.60
N GLY A 109 6.87 -3.30 20.66
CA GLY A 109 6.45 -2.88 22.00
C GLY A 109 6.01 -1.40 22.09
N ASN A 110 6.34 -0.58 21.09
CA ASN A 110 5.89 0.81 20.98
C ASN A 110 4.41 0.95 20.61
N ASP A 111 3.80 -0.11 20.08
CA ASP A 111 2.43 -0.11 19.58
C ASP A 111 1.42 -0.67 20.59
N LYS A 112 1.87 -0.99 21.81
CA LYS A 112 1.01 -1.49 22.91
C LYS A 112 -0.25 -0.64 23.17
N TYR A 113 -0.21 0.64 22.84
CA TYR A 113 -1.37 1.52 23.00
C TYR A 113 -2.60 1.07 22.18
N ILE A 114 -2.42 0.36 21.05
CA ILE A 114 -3.53 -0.08 20.20
C ILE A 114 -4.38 -1.19 20.84
N GLU A 115 -3.82 -1.97 21.79
CA GLU A 115 -4.58 -3.01 22.53
C GLU A 115 -5.72 -2.43 23.37
N THR A 116 -5.65 -1.13 23.71
CA THR A 116 -6.65 -0.44 24.52
C THR A 116 -7.72 0.28 23.69
N LEU A 117 -7.59 0.24 22.37
CA LEU A 117 -8.47 0.93 21.42
C LEU A 117 -9.51 -0.04 20.84
N ASN A 118 -10.59 0.51 20.29
CA ASN A 118 -11.63 -0.26 19.62
C ASN A 118 -11.28 -0.41 18.12
N PRO A 119 -10.99 -1.62 17.60
CA PRO A 119 -10.71 -1.82 16.19
C PRO A 119 -12.00 -1.86 15.35
N ILE A 120 -12.03 -1.07 14.29
CA ILE A 120 -13.07 -1.07 13.25
C ILE A 120 -12.42 -1.45 11.92
N VAL A 121 -12.86 -2.56 11.32
CA VAL A 121 -12.34 -3.01 10.03
C VAL A 121 -13.20 -2.44 8.90
N LYS A 122 -12.56 -1.83 7.91
CA LYS A 122 -13.17 -1.44 6.63
C LYS A 122 -12.46 -2.18 5.52
N ILE A 123 -13.23 -2.79 4.63
CA ILE A 123 -12.69 -3.57 3.51
C ILE A 123 -13.21 -2.99 2.21
N LYS A 124 -12.30 -2.77 1.27
CA LYS A 124 -12.58 -2.40 -0.12
C LYS A 124 -12.05 -3.52 -1.01
N PHE A 125 -12.86 -3.94 -1.97
CA PHE A 125 -12.46 -4.89 -2.99
C PHE A 125 -12.66 -4.27 -4.38
N THR A 126 -11.60 -4.28 -5.18
CA THR A 126 -11.60 -3.83 -6.56
C THR A 126 -11.37 -5.05 -7.46
N PRO A 127 -12.40 -5.55 -8.17
CA PRO A 127 -12.25 -6.68 -9.07
C PRO A 127 -11.39 -6.30 -10.28
N LYS A 128 -10.59 -7.26 -10.76
CA LYS A 128 -9.81 -7.20 -12.01
C LYS A 128 -10.12 -8.42 -12.87
N ASP A 129 -9.76 -8.38 -14.15
CA ASP A 129 -10.12 -9.42 -15.12
C ASP A 129 -9.76 -10.84 -14.68
N ASN A 130 -8.59 -11.01 -14.04
CA ASN A 130 -8.12 -12.31 -13.56
C ASN A 130 -7.87 -12.36 -12.04
N GLY A 131 -8.53 -11.51 -11.25
CA GLY A 131 -8.33 -11.47 -9.80
C GLY A 131 -8.84 -10.19 -9.17
N GLY A 132 -8.03 -9.54 -8.34
CA GLY A 132 -8.40 -8.24 -7.78
C GLY A 132 -7.46 -7.70 -6.73
N VAL A 133 -7.84 -6.54 -6.20
CA VAL A 133 -7.13 -5.85 -5.12
C VAL A 133 -8.05 -5.73 -3.92
N VAL A 134 -7.56 -6.12 -2.76
CA VAL A 134 -8.25 -6.01 -1.48
C VAL A 134 -7.47 -5.03 -0.61
N VAL A 135 -8.16 -4.04 -0.07
CA VAL A 135 -7.62 -3.09 0.90
C VAL A 135 -8.40 -3.27 2.19
N SER A 136 -7.71 -3.57 3.29
CA SER A 136 -8.29 -3.65 4.62
C SER A 136 -7.67 -2.60 5.53
N ASP A 137 -8.51 -1.71 6.04
CA ASP A 137 -8.16 -0.73 7.06
C ASP A 137 -8.66 -1.21 8.42
N VAL A 138 -7.76 -1.49 9.35
CA VAL A 138 -8.06 -1.63 10.78
C VAL A 138 -7.88 -0.29 11.45
N ILE A 139 -8.99 0.41 11.69
CA ILE A 139 -9.02 1.73 12.32
C ILE A 139 -9.19 1.54 13.83
N PHE A 140 -8.24 2.01 14.60
CA PHE A 140 -8.26 1.95 16.06
C PHE A 140 -8.83 3.25 16.63
N GLU A 141 -10.01 3.18 17.23
CA GLU A 141 -10.75 4.31 17.78
C GLU A 141 -10.64 4.39 19.31
N ASP A 142 -10.68 5.61 19.85
CA ASP A 142 -10.86 5.80 21.28
C ASP A 142 -12.31 5.54 21.73
N LYS A 143 -12.57 5.64 23.04
CA LYS A 143 -13.90 5.45 23.64
C LYS A 143 -14.99 6.42 23.14
N ASN A 144 -14.62 7.49 22.43
CA ASN A 144 -15.53 8.47 21.85
C ASN A 144 -15.69 8.27 20.32
N ASN A 145 -15.27 7.11 19.79
CA ASN A 145 -15.26 6.80 18.36
C ASN A 145 -14.37 7.75 17.54
N LYS A 146 -13.32 8.32 18.15
CA LYS A 146 -12.35 9.15 17.44
C LYS A 146 -11.23 8.24 16.89
N PRO A 147 -10.91 8.30 15.59
CA PRO A 147 -9.83 7.52 15.01
C PRO A 147 -8.47 7.99 15.54
N ILE A 148 -7.71 7.07 16.11
CA ILE A 148 -6.39 7.32 16.72
C ILE A 148 -5.27 6.77 15.83
N SER A 149 -5.43 5.54 15.33
CA SER A 149 -4.44 4.90 14.46
C SER A 149 -5.10 4.01 13.41
N ILE A 150 -4.32 3.63 12.41
CA ILE A 150 -4.72 2.73 11.35
C ILE A 150 -3.60 1.73 11.07
N VAL A 151 -3.99 0.50 10.75
CA VAL A 151 -3.16 -0.47 10.03
C VAL A 151 -3.87 -0.71 8.70
N ARG A 152 -3.12 -0.65 7.59
CA ARG A 152 -3.61 -0.95 6.25
C ARG A 152 -2.89 -2.17 5.71
N ASP A 153 -3.68 -3.17 5.34
CA ASP A 153 -3.26 -4.35 4.61
C ASP A 153 -3.77 -4.25 3.17
N ILE A 154 -2.90 -4.50 2.20
CA ILE A 154 -3.22 -4.43 0.78
C ILE A 154 -2.74 -5.70 0.11
N TYR A 155 -3.63 -6.31 -0.66
CA TYR A 155 -3.37 -7.57 -1.32
C TYR A 155 -3.87 -7.53 -2.76
N PHE A 156 -2.95 -7.70 -3.70
CA PHE A 156 -3.24 -7.94 -5.11
C PHE A 156 -3.09 -9.44 -5.37
N TYR A 157 -4.00 -10.02 -6.14
CA TYR A 157 -3.84 -11.38 -6.66
C TYR A 157 -4.38 -11.50 -8.08
N SER A 158 -3.76 -12.40 -8.83
CA SER A 158 -4.19 -12.90 -10.14
C SER A 158 -4.20 -14.44 -10.12
N GLN A 159 -5.17 -15.07 -10.79
CA GLN A 159 -5.25 -16.53 -10.93
C GLN A 159 -4.09 -17.12 -11.75
N ASP A 160 -3.20 -16.28 -12.27
CA ASP A 160 -1.92 -16.66 -12.90
C ASP A 160 -0.83 -17.05 -11.89
N ASN A 161 -1.21 -17.34 -10.63
CA ASN A 161 -0.31 -17.62 -9.49
C ASN A 161 0.60 -16.44 -9.12
N TYR A 162 0.09 -15.22 -9.25
CA TYR A 162 0.80 -14.00 -8.87
C TYR A 162 0.03 -13.17 -7.88
N ALA A 163 0.71 -12.81 -6.80
CA ALA A 163 0.16 -11.94 -5.78
C ALA A 163 1.23 -11.00 -5.22
N ALA A 164 0.76 -9.89 -4.65
CA ALA A 164 1.56 -8.95 -3.90
C ALA A 164 0.86 -8.62 -2.59
N VAL A 165 1.63 -8.46 -1.51
CA VAL A 165 1.12 -8.17 -0.17
C VAL A 165 1.90 -7.00 0.42
N TYR A 166 1.17 -6.04 0.99
CA TYR A 166 1.70 -4.97 1.81
C TYR A 166 0.94 -4.89 3.13
N SER A 167 1.64 -4.66 4.23
CA SER A 167 1.05 -4.40 5.55
C SER A 167 1.79 -3.25 6.20
N SER A 168 1.08 -2.21 6.60
CA SER A 168 1.69 -1.10 7.32
C SER A 168 1.86 -1.43 8.80
N THR A 169 2.95 -0.99 9.43
CA THR A 169 2.98 -0.81 10.89
C THR A 169 1.85 0.12 11.35
N PRO A 170 1.40 0.10 12.62
CA PRO A 170 0.44 1.07 13.12
C PRO A 170 0.84 2.53 12.86
N ILE A 171 -0.04 3.30 12.21
CA ILE A 171 0.16 4.71 11.89
C ILE A 171 -0.84 5.54 12.67
N LYS A 172 -0.36 6.52 13.45
CA LYS A 172 -1.24 7.50 14.09
C LYS A 172 -1.78 8.47 13.05
N TYR A 173 -3.06 8.84 13.14
CA TYR A 173 -3.67 9.83 12.22
C TYR A 173 -3.02 11.22 12.27
N THR A 174 -2.19 11.50 13.28
CA THR A 174 -1.35 12.71 13.36
C THR A 174 -0.15 12.65 12.43
N GLN A 175 0.30 11.47 12.00
CA GLN A 175 1.43 11.25 11.09
C GLN A 175 0.99 11.38 9.63
N LYS A 176 0.57 12.58 9.21
CA LYS A 176 -0.03 12.84 7.88
C LYS A 176 0.81 12.35 6.70
N ASN A 177 2.13 12.44 6.79
CA ASN A 177 3.02 11.96 5.72
C ASN A 177 2.98 10.43 5.57
N LYS A 178 2.83 9.68 6.68
CA LYS A 178 2.70 8.22 6.63
C LYS A 178 1.33 7.80 6.10
N ILE A 179 0.27 8.54 6.43
CA ILE A 179 -1.07 8.32 5.85
C ILE A 179 -1.04 8.53 4.33
N SER A 180 -0.50 9.67 3.88
CA SER A 180 -0.34 9.92 2.43
C SER A 180 0.53 8.87 1.74
N PHE A 181 1.53 8.31 2.43
CA PHE A 181 2.36 7.23 1.88
C PHE A 181 1.54 5.96 1.64
N ILE A 182 0.75 5.50 2.62
CA ILE A 182 -0.07 4.29 2.43
C ILE A 182 -1.22 4.48 1.42
N ASP A 183 -1.68 5.72 1.20
CA ASP A 183 -2.61 6.05 0.10
C ASP A 183 -1.91 5.94 -1.28
N GLU A 184 -0.64 6.33 -1.37
CA GLU A 184 0.19 6.10 -2.57
C GLU A 184 0.44 4.60 -2.80
N VAL A 185 0.63 3.79 -1.74
CA VAL A 185 0.77 2.33 -1.86
C VAL A 185 -0.51 1.69 -2.38
N GLU A 186 -1.68 2.10 -1.85
CA GLU A 186 -2.97 1.63 -2.39
C GLU A 186 -3.10 1.93 -3.87
N SER A 187 -2.77 3.15 -4.29
CA SER A 187 -2.84 3.56 -5.70
C SER A 187 -1.92 2.70 -6.59
N LEU A 188 -0.72 2.36 -6.10
CA LEU A 188 0.20 1.47 -6.80
C LEU A 188 -0.40 0.07 -6.97
N PHE A 189 -0.96 -0.53 -5.91
CA PHE A 189 -1.58 -1.86 -5.98
C PHE A 189 -2.81 -1.87 -6.90
N GLU A 190 -3.62 -0.83 -6.85
CA GLU A 190 -4.78 -0.67 -7.75
C GLU A 190 -4.37 -0.57 -9.22
N SER A 191 -3.15 -0.13 -9.51
CA SER A 191 -2.60 -0.11 -10.88
C SER A 191 -1.98 -1.44 -11.33
N MET A 192 -1.79 -2.42 -10.43
CA MET A 192 -1.13 -3.68 -10.77
C MET A 192 -1.92 -4.48 -11.80
N ASP A 193 -1.20 -5.03 -12.77
CA ASP A 193 -1.70 -5.99 -13.75
C ASP A 193 -0.61 -7.00 -14.11
N ILE A 194 -1.00 -8.16 -14.65
CA ILE A 194 -0.05 -9.17 -15.13
C ILE A 194 0.34 -8.84 -16.57
N ASN A 195 1.65 -8.65 -16.78
CA ASN A 195 2.20 -8.42 -18.12
C ASN A 195 2.79 -9.73 -18.68
N TRP A 196 2.42 -10.06 -19.92
CA TRP A 196 2.81 -11.30 -20.63
C TRP A 196 3.79 -11.03 -21.75
#